data_AF-A0A844HU46-F1
#
_entry.id   AF-A0A844HU46-F1
#
_cell.length_a   1.000
_cell.length_b   1.000
_cell.length_c   1.000
_cell.angle_alpha   90.00
_cell.angle_beta   90.00
_cell.angle_gamma   90.00
#
_symmetry.space_group_name_H-M   'P 1'
#
loop_
_entity.id
_entity.type
_entity.pdbx_description
1 polymer ?
#
loop_
_entity_poly.entity_id
_entity_poly.type
_entity_poly.pdbx_seq_one_letter_code
_entity_poly.pdbx_strand_id
1 'polypeptide(L)'
;MADLDSGHIFLTTLAPIKGAKDDPDIGVSYEQRVRIALAELPTALQSPATQNIGLNSPFARNRRTHLARMFVLSDVVYNGRNAQNPVVATAKGINPVDPLPIDELNAPYLVFCADIDAVTSDGAPLPHNLTAKQQKEVRASYARELWNTMGPELKDIYCNCVGFDDVTTADDFATYLDRCHVETTMPFHDYYLELPKFNDLPVKSLLAAVGVPAAITVLMLLLRILGCLNLPMLGFSTLWTAVVAGLVTAGAAMFSLGYALRNGAKPLAPGKYDDLPSVLKALYTQQTFSDFIVAHQGADPDKLYADFAAFLTEHKPQDKHAPTQTPGVISIREQGGISI
;
A
#
# COMPACT_ATOMS: atom_id res chain seq x y z
N MET A 1 -3.70 10.58 -2.67
CA MET A 1 -3.72 9.37 -3.51
C MET A 1 -3.26 8.29 -2.59
N ALA A 2 -4.16 7.36 -2.31
CA ALA A 2 -4.02 6.33 -1.29
C ALA A 2 -2.87 5.36 -1.53
N ASP A 3 -2.39 5.24 -2.78
CA ASP A 3 -1.42 4.22 -3.15
C ASP A 3 -0.02 4.45 -2.59
N LEU A 4 0.34 5.70 -2.25
CA LEU A 4 1.65 6.02 -1.69
C LEU A 4 1.55 6.10 -0.18
N ASP A 5 2.34 5.30 0.53
CA ASP A 5 2.61 5.49 1.95
C ASP A 5 4.01 5.00 2.32
N SER A 6 4.61 5.62 3.33
CA SER A 6 5.95 5.28 3.84
C SER A 6 7.05 5.17 2.77
N GLY A 7 6.88 5.82 1.60
CA GLY A 7 7.82 5.74 0.48
C GLY A 7 7.65 4.55 -0.47
N HIS A 8 6.53 3.84 -0.38
CA HIS A 8 6.20 2.68 -1.20
C HIS A 8 4.86 2.86 -1.92
N ILE A 9 4.70 2.17 -3.04
CA ILE A 9 3.44 2.14 -3.79
C ILE A 9 2.74 0.80 -3.59
N PHE A 10 1.48 0.84 -3.18
CA PHE A 10 0.58 -0.31 -3.10
C PHE A 10 -0.13 -0.47 -4.45
N LEU A 11 0.56 -1.09 -5.40
CA LEU A 11 0.00 -1.34 -6.72
C LEU A 11 -1.10 -2.39 -6.59
N THR A 12 -2.33 -2.02 -6.90
CA THR A 12 -3.42 -2.98 -7.17
C THR A 12 -3.98 -2.74 -8.56
N THR A 13 -4.13 -3.83 -9.32
CA THR A 13 -4.79 -3.82 -10.62
C THR A 13 -5.85 -4.91 -10.71
N LEU A 14 -6.97 -4.59 -11.35
CA LEU A 14 -8.04 -5.51 -11.69
C LEU A 14 -8.14 -5.61 -13.21
N ALA A 15 -7.61 -6.70 -13.77
CA ALA A 15 -7.67 -6.97 -15.20
C ALA A 15 -8.86 -7.91 -15.49
N PRO A 16 -9.90 -7.47 -16.22
CA PRO A 16 -11.07 -8.32 -16.50
C PRO A 16 -10.65 -9.50 -17.39
N ILE A 17 -11.05 -10.71 -16.99
CA ILE A 17 -10.77 -11.95 -17.71
C ILE A 17 -11.82 -12.12 -18.81
N LYS A 18 -11.40 -12.59 -19.99
CA LYS A 18 -12.28 -12.87 -21.14
C LYS A 18 -13.37 -13.89 -20.78
N GLY A 19 -14.54 -13.77 -21.39
CA GLY A 19 -15.68 -14.64 -21.10
C GLY A 19 -15.54 -16.02 -21.75
N ALA A 20 -16.24 -17.03 -21.21
CA ALA A 20 -16.21 -18.39 -21.76
C ALA A 20 -16.74 -18.52 -23.21
N LYS A 21 -17.45 -17.50 -23.72
CA LYS A 21 -17.95 -17.48 -25.10
C LYS A 21 -16.93 -16.98 -26.12
N ASP A 22 -15.80 -16.46 -25.66
CA ASP A 22 -14.83 -15.78 -26.52
C ASP A 22 -13.83 -16.76 -27.19
N ASP A 23 -13.86 -18.06 -26.83
CA ASP A 23 -13.03 -19.12 -27.43
C ASP A 23 -13.79 -20.47 -27.45
N PRO A 24 -14.59 -20.73 -28.50
CA PRO A 24 -15.40 -21.96 -28.57
C PRO A 24 -14.59 -23.20 -28.94
N ASP A 25 -13.35 -23.04 -29.41
CA ASP A 25 -12.51 -24.13 -29.93
C ASP A 25 -11.65 -24.78 -28.84
N ILE A 26 -11.39 -24.06 -27.74
CA ILE A 26 -10.63 -24.55 -26.60
C ILE A 26 -11.60 -24.88 -25.46
N GLY A 27 -11.77 -26.16 -25.15
CA GLY A 27 -12.68 -26.67 -24.11
C GLY A 27 -12.36 -26.27 -22.66
N VAL A 28 -11.60 -25.19 -22.45
CA VAL A 28 -11.18 -24.66 -21.14
C VAL A 28 -11.43 -23.15 -21.12
N SER A 29 -12.21 -22.68 -20.15
CA SER A 29 -12.49 -21.24 -19.98
C SER A 29 -11.21 -20.43 -19.73
N TYR A 30 -11.19 -19.16 -20.16
CA TYR A 30 -10.09 -18.23 -19.87
C TYR A 30 -9.79 -18.09 -18.37
N GLU A 31 -10.81 -18.12 -17.51
CA GLU A 31 -10.61 -18.12 -16.06
C GLU A 31 -9.74 -19.30 -15.60
N GLN A 32 -10.07 -20.52 -16.06
CA GLN A 32 -9.29 -21.71 -15.75
C GLN A 32 -7.88 -21.66 -16.35
N ARG A 33 -7.71 -21.09 -17.56
CA ARG A 33 -6.39 -20.88 -18.18
C ARG A 33 -5.50 -19.98 -17.32
N VAL A 34 -6.05 -18.88 -16.80
CA VAL A 34 -5.34 -18.00 -15.86
C VAL A 34 -4.95 -18.77 -14.60
N ARG A 35 -5.87 -19.56 -14.02
CA ARG A 35 -5.56 -20.37 -12.81
C ARG A 35 -4.44 -21.36 -13.06
N ILE A 36 -4.41 -22.01 -14.22
CA ILE A 36 -3.34 -22.94 -14.61
C ILE A 36 -2.02 -22.18 -14.73
N ALA A 37 -1.99 -21.08 -15.49
CA ALA A 37 -0.78 -20.26 -15.66
C ALA A 37 -0.23 -19.78 -14.30
N LEU A 38 -1.10 -19.33 -13.38
CA LEU A 38 -0.69 -18.91 -12.04
C LEU A 38 -0.18 -20.08 -11.17
N ALA A 39 -0.75 -21.29 -11.33
CA ALA A 39 -0.31 -22.46 -10.58
C ALA A 39 1.04 -23.03 -11.08
N GLU A 40 1.37 -22.78 -12.34
CA GLU A 40 2.64 -23.18 -12.96
C GLU A 40 3.78 -22.22 -12.66
N LEU A 41 3.49 -21.00 -12.18
CA LEU A 41 4.53 -20.06 -11.78
C LEU A 41 5.37 -20.63 -10.63
N PRO A 42 6.71 -20.60 -10.74
CA PRO A 42 7.55 -20.96 -9.62
C PRO A 42 7.33 -19.96 -8.48
N THR A 43 7.31 -20.50 -7.27
CA THR A 43 7.21 -19.70 -6.04
C THR A 43 8.61 -19.41 -5.48
N ALA A 44 8.69 -18.55 -4.47
CA ALA A 44 9.96 -18.25 -3.82
C ALA A 44 10.60 -19.53 -3.23
N LEU A 45 11.93 -19.60 -3.21
CA LEU A 45 12.71 -20.74 -2.71
C LEU A 45 12.71 -20.78 -1.17
N GLN A 46 11.52 -21.03 -0.61
CA GLN A 46 11.23 -20.92 0.82
C GLN A 46 10.93 -22.26 1.50
N SER A 47 10.70 -23.31 0.72
CA SER A 47 10.51 -24.67 1.23
C SER A 47 11.49 -25.65 0.59
N PRO A 48 11.79 -26.79 1.22
CA PRO A 48 12.60 -27.83 0.60
C PRO A 48 12.06 -28.27 -0.78
N ALA A 49 10.74 -28.30 -0.97
CA ALA A 49 10.12 -28.64 -2.25
C ALA A 49 10.48 -27.62 -3.35
N THR A 50 10.35 -26.32 -3.06
CA THR A 50 10.68 -25.24 -4.01
C THR A 50 12.19 -25.15 -4.24
N GLN A 51 13.00 -25.35 -3.21
CA GLN A 51 14.47 -25.33 -3.31
C GLN A 51 14.99 -26.44 -4.23
N ASN A 52 14.44 -27.65 -4.13
CA ASN A 52 14.83 -28.78 -4.99
C ASN A 52 14.51 -28.58 -6.48
N ILE A 53 13.49 -27.76 -6.79
CA ILE A 53 13.15 -27.40 -8.18
C ILE A 53 14.20 -26.43 -8.76
N GLY A 54 14.80 -25.59 -7.91
CA GLY A 54 15.84 -24.63 -8.31
C GLY A 54 15.33 -23.45 -9.14
N LEU A 55 14.01 -23.33 -9.35
CA LEU A 55 13.37 -22.22 -10.05
C LEU A 55 12.79 -21.25 -9.01
N ASN A 56 13.34 -20.03 -8.96
CA ASN A 56 12.84 -18.99 -8.08
C ASN A 56 11.69 -18.22 -8.74
N SER A 57 10.88 -17.55 -7.92
CA SER A 57 9.80 -16.68 -8.38
C SER A 57 10.33 -15.62 -9.37
N PRO A 58 9.65 -15.40 -10.51
CA PRO A 58 10.05 -14.35 -11.45
C PRO A 58 10.05 -12.96 -10.82
N PHE A 59 9.16 -12.72 -9.83
CA PHE A 59 9.09 -11.45 -9.10
C PHE A 59 10.35 -11.16 -8.29
N ALA A 60 11.12 -12.20 -7.91
CA ALA A 60 12.38 -12.04 -7.18
C ALA A 60 13.51 -11.45 -8.04
N ARG A 61 13.34 -11.38 -9.37
CA ARG A 61 14.30 -10.76 -10.29
C ARG A 61 14.27 -9.22 -10.19
N ASN A 62 13.18 -8.64 -9.70
CA ASN A 62 13.01 -7.20 -9.53
C ASN A 62 13.29 -6.81 -8.07
N ARG A 63 14.30 -5.96 -7.86
CA ARG A 63 14.75 -5.55 -6.51
C ARG A 63 13.93 -4.41 -5.89
N ARG A 64 12.79 -4.07 -6.49
CA ARG A 64 11.81 -3.14 -5.92
C ARG A 64 10.59 -3.84 -5.34
N THR A 65 10.43 -5.15 -5.56
CA THR A 65 9.26 -5.93 -5.12
C THR A 65 9.45 -6.46 -3.70
N HIS A 66 8.70 -5.92 -2.74
CA HIS A 66 8.64 -6.47 -1.38
C HIS A 66 7.71 -7.66 -1.29
N LEU A 67 6.53 -7.52 -1.89
CA LEU A 67 5.52 -8.54 -1.96
C LEU A 67 4.81 -8.45 -3.30
N ALA A 68 4.49 -9.58 -3.90
CA ALA A 68 3.65 -9.66 -5.09
C ALA A 68 2.67 -10.84 -4.96
N ARG A 69 1.42 -10.60 -5.34
CA ARG A 69 0.37 -11.62 -5.36
C ARG A 69 -0.48 -11.46 -6.60
N MET A 70 -0.69 -12.57 -7.30
CA MET A 70 -1.67 -12.67 -8.37
C MET A 70 -2.70 -13.73 -8.01
N PHE A 71 -3.98 -13.44 -8.24
CA PHE A 71 -5.05 -14.40 -8.02
C PHE A 71 -6.27 -14.07 -8.88
N VAL A 72 -7.11 -15.06 -9.11
CA VAL A 72 -8.38 -14.89 -9.81
C VAL A 72 -9.47 -14.61 -8.79
N LEU A 73 -10.13 -13.46 -8.95
CA LEU A 73 -11.35 -13.09 -8.25
C LEU A 73 -12.53 -13.40 -9.16
N SER A 74 -13.18 -14.55 -8.95
CA SER A 74 -14.31 -14.98 -9.79
C SER A 74 -15.53 -14.08 -9.61
N ASP A 75 -15.83 -13.75 -8.35
CA ASP A 75 -16.96 -12.92 -7.98
C ASP A 75 -16.73 -12.36 -6.57
N VAL A 76 -17.45 -11.29 -6.21
CA VAL A 76 -17.61 -10.84 -4.83
C VAL A 76 -19.09 -10.78 -4.50
N VAL A 77 -19.56 -11.73 -3.69
CA VAL A 77 -20.93 -11.67 -3.18
C VAL A 77 -20.96 -10.66 -2.04
N TYR A 78 -21.22 -9.40 -2.35
CA TYR A 78 -21.37 -8.37 -1.32
C TYR A 78 -22.80 -8.42 -0.74
N ASN A 79 -22.91 -8.96 0.48
CA ASN A 79 -24.15 -8.94 1.26
C ASN A 79 -24.20 -7.76 2.26
N GLY A 80 -23.44 -6.70 2.00
CA GLY A 80 -23.46 -5.51 2.84
C GLY A 80 -24.55 -4.55 2.41
N ARG A 81 -25.00 -3.71 3.33
CA ARG A 81 -25.96 -2.64 3.02
C ARG A 81 -25.20 -1.39 2.63
N ASN A 82 -25.70 -0.65 1.64
CA ASN A 82 -25.20 0.69 1.36
C ASN A 82 -25.35 1.55 2.62
N ALA A 83 -24.23 1.99 3.19
CA ALA A 83 -24.25 2.82 4.39
C ALA A 83 -24.99 4.13 4.09
N GLN A 84 -26.16 4.31 4.71
CA GLN A 84 -26.94 5.54 4.59
C GLN A 84 -26.99 6.26 5.93
N ASN A 85 -27.01 7.58 5.87
CA ASN A 85 -27.27 8.39 7.06
C ASN A 85 -28.67 8.01 7.62
N PRO A 86 -28.78 7.62 8.90
CA PRO A 86 -30.03 7.12 9.47
C PRO A 86 -31.18 8.14 9.44
N VAL A 87 -30.87 9.43 9.53
CA VAL A 87 -31.87 10.52 9.42
C VAL A 87 -32.40 10.60 7.99
N VAL A 88 -31.52 10.48 6.99
CA VAL A 88 -31.89 10.50 5.57
C VAL A 88 -32.68 9.24 5.20
N ALA A 89 -32.26 8.07 5.67
CA ALA A 89 -32.97 6.81 5.43
C ALA A 89 -34.39 6.84 6.01
N THR A 90 -34.54 7.34 7.24
CA THR A 90 -35.85 7.51 7.89
C THR A 90 -36.75 8.49 7.13
N ALA A 91 -36.21 9.65 6.73
CA ALA A 91 -36.97 10.64 5.96
C ALA A 91 -37.41 10.12 4.58
N LYS A 92 -36.64 9.22 3.97
CA LYS A 92 -36.96 8.58 2.69
C LYS A 92 -37.82 7.31 2.83
N GLY A 93 -38.20 6.93 4.05
CA GLY A 93 -38.98 5.71 4.30
C GLY A 93 -38.25 4.41 3.92
N ILE A 94 -36.92 4.44 3.88
CA ILE A 94 -36.12 3.27 3.53
C ILE A 94 -36.12 2.34 4.74
N ASN A 95 -36.68 1.14 4.58
CA ASN A 95 -36.67 0.11 5.60
C ASN A 95 -35.33 -0.64 5.57
N PRO A 96 -34.48 -0.49 6.60
CA PRO A 96 -33.17 -1.15 6.63
C PRO A 96 -33.29 -2.67 6.83
N VAL A 97 -34.47 -3.22 7.11
CA VAL A 97 -34.69 -4.67 7.22
C VAL A 97 -34.77 -5.33 5.85
N ASP A 98 -35.23 -4.59 4.82
CA ASP A 98 -35.39 -5.14 3.48
C ASP A 98 -33.99 -5.38 2.86
N PRO A 99 -33.70 -6.60 2.35
CA PRO A 99 -32.42 -6.89 1.73
C PRO A 99 -32.25 -6.08 0.44
N LEU A 100 -31.05 -5.56 0.24
CA LEU A 100 -30.66 -4.97 -1.04
C LEU A 100 -30.30 -6.08 -2.05
N PRO A 101 -30.34 -5.79 -3.36
CA PRO A 101 -29.79 -6.69 -4.36
C PRO A 101 -28.36 -7.10 -3.99
N ILE A 102 -28.04 -8.37 -4.22
CA ILE A 102 -26.66 -8.85 -4.10
C ILE A 102 -25.90 -8.26 -5.29
N ASP A 103 -24.86 -7.50 -5.00
CA ASP A 103 -23.94 -7.04 -6.03
C ASP A 103 -23.03 -8.20 -6.42
N GLU A 104 -22.86 -8.41 -7.73
CA GLU A 104 -21.96 -9.38 -8.35
C GLU A 104 -20.99 -8.64 -9.26
N LEU A 105 -19.82 -9.24 -9.52
CA LEU A 105 -18.91 -8.72 -10.53
C LEU A 105 -19.49 -8.94 -11.93
N ASN A 106 -19.25 -7.98 -12.81
CA ASN A 106 -19.63 -8.08 -14.22
C ASN A 106 -18.79 -9.10 -15.01
N ALA A 107 -17.63 -9.48 -14.48
CA ALA A 107 -16.73 -10.49 -15.02
C ALA A 107 -15.78 -10.99 -13.92
N PRO A 108 -15.18 -12.18 -14.06
CA PRO A 108 -14.03 -12.56 -13.24
C PRO A 108 -12.83 -11.64 -13.53
N TYR A 109 -12.03 -11.35 -12.51
CA TYR A 109 -10.86 -10.48 -12.61
C TYR A 109 -9.58 -11.21 -12.22
N LEU A 110 -8.51 -10.96 -12.97
CA LEU A 110 -7.15 -11.19 -12.51
C LEU A 110 -6.74 -10.01 -11.63
N VAL A 111 -6.54 -10.30 -10.35
CA VAL A 111 -6.05 -9.33 -9.38
C VAL A 111 -4.54 -9.46 -9.31
N PHE A 112 -3.84 -8.33 -9.46
CA PHE A 112 -2.42 -8.23 -9.17
C PHE A 112 -2.22 -7.16 -8.10
N CYS A 113 -1.67 -7.59 -6.96
CA CYS A 113 -1.26 -6.72 -5.87
C CYS A 113 0.25 -6.80 -5.72
N ALA A 114 0.93 -5.66 -5.71
CA ALA A 114 2.35 -5.59 -5.43
C ALA A 114 2.67 -4.42 -4.50
N ASP A 115 3.58 -4.68 -3.58
CA ASP A 115 4.16 -3.67 -2.71
C ASP A 115 5.56 -3.36 -3.21
N ILE A 116 5.78 -2.11 -3.62
CA ILE A 116 6.97 -1.72 -4.35
C ILE A 116 7.62 -0.47 -3.78
N ASP A 117 8.95 -0.41 -3.79
CA ASP A 117 9.68 0.83 -3.53
C ASP A 117 9.20 1.92 -4.52
N ALA A 118 8.82 3.10 -4.03
CA ALA A 118 8.25 4.16 -4.87
C ALA A 118 9.32 4.92 -5.68
N VAL A 119 10.18 4.18 -6.39
CA VAL A 119 11.34 4.69 -7.12
C VAL A 119 11.38 4.17 -8.55
N THR A 120 11.97 4.95 -9.45
CA THR A 120 12.13 4.58 -10.87
C THR A 120 13.42 3.83 -11.17
N SER A 121 14.33 3.76 -10.21
CA SER A 121 15.64 3.11 -10.33
C SER A 121 16.03 2.45 -9.01
N ASP A 122 16.55 1.23 -9.09
CA ASP A 122 16.93 0.45 -7.92
C ASP A 122 17.92 1.21 -7.02
N GLY A 123 17.66 1.17 -5.71
CA GLY A 123 18.53 1.78 -4.70
C GLY A 123 18.38 3.30 -4.51
N ALA A 124 17.59 3.98 -5.35
CA ALA A 124 17.26 5.39 -5.15
C ALA A 124 16.57 5.63 -3.79
N PRO A 125 16.71 6.83 -3.19
CA PRO A 125 16.07 7.13 -1.92
C PRO A 125 14.55 7.12 -2.05
N LEU A 126 13.88 6.53 -1.06
CA LEU A 126 12.42 6.51 -1.00
C LEU A 126 11.86 7.93 -0.85
N PRO A 127 10.84 8.32 -1.63
CA PRO A 127 10.26 9.64 -1.58
C PRO A 127 9.21 9.75 -0.47
N HIS A 128 9.15 10.87 0.24
CA HIS A 128 8.02 11.15 1.14
C HIS A 128 6.74 11.52 0.38
N ASN A 129 6.86 12.30 -0.70
CA ASN A 129 5.70 12.77 -1.45
C ASN A 129 5.92 12.60 -2.95
N LEU A 130 4.89 12.12 -3.64
CA LEU A 130 4.82 12.08 -5.09
C LEU A 130 3.49 12.66 -5.57
N THR A 131 3.55 13.48 -6.60
CA THR A 131 2.36 13.91 -7.36
C THR A 131 1.74 12.72 -8.09
N ALA A 132 0.46 12.84 -8.47
CA ALA A 132 -0.25 11.86 -9.31
C ALA A 132 0.57 11.39 -10.53
N LYS A 133 1.18 12.36 -11.23
CA LYS A 133 2.00 12.10 -12.42
C LYS A 133 3.25 11.30 -12.08
N GLN A 134 3.90 11.62 -10.97
CA GLN A 134 5.10 10.89 -10.52
C GLN A 134 4.77 9.47 -10.07
N GLN A 135 3.66 9.28 -9.34
CA GLN A 135 3.21 7.93 -8.95
C GLN A 135 2.92 7.05 -10.17
N LYS A 136 2.23 7.62 -11.18
CA LYS A 136 2.02 6.95 -12.46
C LYS A 136 3.33 6.57 -13.15
N GLU A 137 4.33 7.46 -13.16
CA GLU A 137 5.64 7.14 -13.74
C GLU A 137 6.38 6.04 -12.96
N VAL A 138 6.29 6.04 -11.63
CA VAL A 138 6.88 4.95 -10.82
C VAL A 138 6.22 3.62 -11.14
N ARG A 139 4.88 3.56 -11.21
CA ARG A 139 4.15 2.35 -11.63
C ARG A 139 4.56 1.90 -13.04
N ALA A 140 4.69 2.84 -13.98
CA ALA A 140 5.11 2.54 -15.34
C ALA A 140 6.56 1.98 -15.39
N SER A 141 7.49 2.61 -14.66
CA SER A 141 8.86 2.12 -14.51
C SER A 141 8.92 0.72 -13.90
N TYR A 142 8.10 0.44 -12.89
CA TYR A 142 7.99 -0.89 -12.30
C TYR A 142 7.42 -1.91 -13.29
N ALA A 143 6.34 -1.58 -13.99
CA ALA A 143 5.72 -2.43 -15.00
C ALA A 143 6.69 -2.79 -16.14
N ARG A 144 7.48 -1.81 -16.61
CA ARG A 144 8.51 -2.06 -17.64
C ARG A 144 9.56 -3.05 -17.15
N GLU A 145 10.02 -2.90 -15.92
CA GLU A 145 11.00 -3.83 -15.34
C GLU A 145 10.41 -5.22 -15.14
N LEU A 146 9.15 -5.31 -14.72
CA LEU A 146 8.43 -6.59 -14.64
C LEU A 146 8.32 -7.25 -16.01
N TRP A 147 8.02 -6.49 -17.06
CA TRP A 147 8.02 -7.00 -18.44
C TRP A 147 9.40 -7.48 -18.89
N ASN A 148 10.46 -6.72 -18.60
CA ASN A 148 11.82 -7.09 -18.98
C ASN A 148 12.29 -8.35 -18.26
N THR A 149 11.82 -8.59 -17.03
CA THR A 149 12.26 -9.70 -16.19
C THR A 149 11.40 -10.96 -16.30
N MET A 150 10.11 -10.82 -16.65
CA MET A 150 9.15 -11.94 -16.71
C MET A 150 8.08 -11.79 -17.81
N GLY A 151 8.42 -11.11 -18.90
CA GLY A 151 7.51 -10.87 -20.03
C GLY A 151 6.83 -12.12 -20.61
N PRO A 152 7.53 -13.26 -20.82
CA PRO A 152 6.89 -14.50 -21.26
C PRO A 152 5.80 -14.97 -20.29
N GLU A 153 6.10 -15.03 -18.99
CA GLU A 153 5.16 -15.44 -17.95
C GLU A 153 3.95 -14.48 -17.88
N LEU A 154 4.19 -13.17 -18.01
CA LEU A 154 3.11 -12.18 -18.07
C LEU A 154 2.21 -12.38 -19.29
N LYS A 155 2.77 -12.71 -20.46
CA LYS A 155 1.96 -12.98 -21.66
C LYS A 155 1.07 -14.19 -21.47
N ASP A 156 1.60 -15.28 -20.90
CA ASP A 156 0.83 -16.50 -20.66
C ASP A 156 -0.37 -16.27 -19.73
N ILE A 157 -0.20 -15.37 -18.76
CA ILE A 157 -1.26 -14.98 -17.82
C ILE A 157 -2.25 -14.00 -18.48
N TYR A 158 -1.76 -12.86 -18.96
CA TYR A 158 -2.60 -11.74 -19.37
C TYR A 158 -3.20 -11.88 -20.77
N CYS A 159 -2.75 -12.80 -21.64
CA CYS A 159 -3.41 -13.08 -22.92
C CYS A 159 -4.87 -13.53 -22.77
N ASN A 160 -5.22 -14.01 -21.58
CA ASN A 160 -6.58 -14.41 -21.18
C ASN A 160 -7.43 -13.22 -20.68
N CYS A 161 -6.86 -12.02 -20.58
CA CYS A 161 -7.53 -10.81 -20.10
C CYS A 161 -7.96 -9.90 -21.26
N VAL A 162 -9.05 -9.17 -21.06
CA VAL A 162 -9.60 -8.24 -22.05
C VAL A 162 -8.62 -7.09 -22.31
N GLY A 163 -8.44 -6.76 -23.59
CA GLY A 163 -7.63 -5.60 -24.01
C GLY A 163 -6.12 -5.78 -23.91
N PHE A 164 -5.65 -7.02 -23.71
CA PHE A 164 -4.22 -7.35 -23.71
C PHE A 164 -3.68 -7.74 -25.10
N ASP A 165 -4.56 -7.99 -26.08
CA ASP A 165 -4.19 -8.52 -27.39
C ASP A 165 -3.16 -7.66 -28.14
N ASP A 166 -3.14 -6.35 -27.90
CA ASP A 166 -2.21 -5.39 -28.50
C ASP A 166 -0.91 -5.15 -27.68
N VAL A 167 -0.75 -5.83 -26.54
CA VAL A 167 0.40 -5.62 -25.64
C VAL A 167 1.61 -6.43 -26.12
N THR A 168 2.54 -5.74 -26.79
CA THR A 168 3.73 -6.37 -27.37
C THR A 168 5.05 -5.88 -26.77
N THR A 169 5.03 -4.69 -26.15
CA THR A 169 6.21 -4.03 -25.57
C THR A 169 6.03 -3.74 -24.08
N ALA A 170 7.14 -3.38 -23.41
CA ALA A 170 7.15 -2.97 -22.01
C ALA A 170 6.29 -1.70 -21.76
N ASP A 171 6.27 -0.76 -22.71
CA ASP A 171 5.46 0.46 -22.63
C ASP A 171 3.97 0.18 -22.81
N ASP A 172 3.62 -0.76 -23.70
CA ASP A 172 2.23 -1.20 -23.85
C ASP A 172 1.74 -1.85 -22.55
N PHE A 173 2.58 -2.66 -21.91
CA PHE A 173 2.26 -3.32 -20.66
C PHE A 173 2.10 -2.32 -19.50
N ALA A 174 3.00 -1.33 -19.41
CA ALA A 174 2.87 -0.24 -18.43
C ALA A 174 1.56 0.54 -18.63
N THR A 175 1.20 0.82 -19.88
CA THR A 175 -0.07 1.48 -20.22
C THR A 175 -1.27 0.59 -19.87
N TYR A 176 -1.18 -0.71 -20.15
CA TYR A 176 -2.22 -1.69 -19.82
C TYR A 176 -2.46 -1.78 -18.31
N LEU A 177 -1.39 -1.91 -17.50
CA LEU A 177 -1.51 -1.96 -16.04
C LEU A 177 -2.07 -0.67 -15.45
N ASP A 178 -1.70 0.50 -15.96
CA ASP A 178 -2.26 1.77 -15.49
C ASP A 178 -3.76 1.90 -15.81
N ARG A 179 -4.25 1.30 -16.91
CA ARG A 179 -5.70 1.22 -17.18
C ARG A 179 -6.42 0.28 -16.22
N CYS A 180 -5.76 -0.78 -15.76
CA CYS A 180 -6.32 -1.76 -14.84
C CYS A 180 -6.18 -1.34 -13.37
N HIS A 181 -5.46 -0.26 -13.10
CA HIS A 181 -5.12 0.16 -11.74
C HIS A 181 -6.34 0.67 -10.96
N VAL A 182 -6.42 0.22 -9.71
CA VAL A 182 -7.42 0.65 -8.72
C VAL A 182 -6.69 1.25 -7.53
N GLU A 183 -7.17 2.40 -7.06
CA GLU A 183 -6.63 3.10 -5.89
C GLU A 183 -6.91 2.27 -4.61
N THR A 184 -5.88 2.02 -3.79
CA THR A 184 -6.01 1.23 -2.55
C THR A 184 -5.12 1.77 -1.43
N THR A 185 -5.51 1.51 -0.17
CA THR A 185 -4.82 1.94 1.06
C THR A 185 -4.24 0.78 1.88
N MET A 186 -4.11 -0.43 1.32
CA MET A 186 -3.70 -1.60 2.09
C MET A 186 -2.19 -1.87 1.95
N PRO A 187 -1.34 -1.40 2.90
CA PRO A 187 0.06 -1.78 2.96
C PRO A 187 0.22 -3.27 3.29
N PHE A 188 1.23 -3.89 2.71
CA PHE A 188 1.65 -5.25 3.08
C PHE A 188 3.06 -5.31 3.67
N HIS A 189 3.87 -4.25 3.51
CA HIS A 189 5.14 -4.06 4.19
C HIS A 189 4.94 -3.15 5.41
N ASP A 190 5.41 -3.57 6.59
CA ASP A 190 5.43 -2.76 7.81
C ASP A 190 6.71 -3.11 8.58
N TYR A 191 7.86 -2.80 7.98
CA TYR A 191 9.19 -3.07 8.55
C TYR A 191 9.69 -1.87 9.36
N TYR A 192 8.96 -1.48 10.39
CA TYR A 192 9.35 -0.33 11.22
C TYR A 192 10.40 -0.71 12.27
N LEU A 193 11.62 -0.17 12.13
CA LEU A 193 12.61 -0.15 13.22
C LEU A 193 12.24 0.85 14.30
N GLU A 194 11.63 1.96 13.90
CA GLU A 194 11.07 3.00 14.75
C GLU A 194 9.69 3.35 14.21
N LEU A 195 8.74 3.68 15.10
CA LEU A 195 7.41 4.10 14.67
C LEU A 195 7.52 5.35 13.78
N PRO A 196 6.84 5.37 12.62
CA PRO A 196 6.86 6.54 11.76
C PRO A 196 6.27 7.75 12.48
N LYS A 197 6.75 8.94 12.11
CA LYS A 197 6.17 10.18 12.64
C LYS A 197 4.79 10.38 12.01
N PHE A 198 3.76 10.10 12.80
CA PHE A 198 2.38 10.27 12.37
C PHE A 198 2.04 11.74 12.10
N ASN A 199 1.06 11.93 11.22
CA ASN A 199 0.47 13.25 10.97
C ASN A 199 -0.45 13.63 12.14
N ASP A 200 0.16 14.11 13.23
CA ASP A 200 -0.57 14.47 14.45
C ASP A 200 -1.57 15.61 14.21
N LEU A 201 -2.77 15.43 14.76
CA LEU A 201 -3.79 16.48 14.75
C LEU A 201 -3.56 17.44 15.92
N PRO A 202 -3.66 18.76 15.72
CA PRO A 202 -3.64 19.74 16.80
C PRO A 202 -4.99 19.73 17.54
N VAL A 203 -5.32 18.61 18.20
CA VAL A 203 -6.64 18.32 18.77
C VAL A 203 -7.12 19.45 19.69
N LYS A 204 -6.24 19.98 20.54
CA LYS A 204 -6.58 21.10 21.45
C LYS A 204 -7.04 22.34 20.68
N SER A 205 -6.35 22.70 19.60
CA SER A 205 -6.68 23.86 18.78
C SER A 205 -7.97 23.66 17.99
N LEU A 206 -8.17 22.47 17.43
CA LEU A 206 -9.40 22.12 16.70
C LEU A 206 -10.61 22.10 17.66
N LEU A 207 -10.46 21.50 18.84
CA LEU A 207 -11.50 21.50 19.87
C LEU A 207 -11.80 22.91 20.37
N ALA A 208 -10.80 23.78 20.55
CA ALA A 208 -11.02 25.17 20.93
C ALA A 208 -11.76 25.96 19.83
N ALA A 209 -11.35 25.77 18.57
CA ALA A 209 -11.96 26.44 17.42
C ALA A 209 -13.46 26.12 17.26
N VAL A 210 -13.88 24.92 17.65
CA VAL A 210 -15.30 24.50 17.63
C VAL A 210 -15.99 24.78 18.95
N GLY A 211 -15.37 24.45 20.08
CA GLY A 211 -15.96 24.49 21.41
C GLY A 211 -16.20 25.90 21.93
N VAL A 212 -15.31 26.86 21.65
CA VAL A 212 -15.49 28.26 22.08
C VAL A 212 -16.74 28.90 21.45
N PRO A 213 -16.92 28.92 20.11
CA PRO A 213 -18.14 29.49 19.54
C PRO A 213 -19.38 28.68 19.92
N ALA A 214 -19.29 27.34 20.08
CA ALA A 214 -20.41 26.53 20.54
C ALA A 214 -20.87 26.91 21.95
N ALA A 215 -19.92 27.11 22.87
CA ALA A 215 -20.20 27.56 24.23
C ALA A 215 -20.84 28.95 24.24
N ILE A 216 -20.37 29.87 23.38
CA ILE A 216 -20.99 31.20 23.19
C ILE A 216 -22.42 31.05 22.68
N THR A 217 -22.67 30.21 21.68
CA THR A 217 -24.02 29.94 21.17
C THR A 217 -24.96 29.48 22.27
N VAL A 218 -24.57 28.45 23.04
CA VAL A 218 -25.39 27.91 24.14
C VAL A 218 -25.63 28.98 25.19
N LEU A 219 -24.59 29.69 25.63
CA LEU A 219 -24.72 30.75 26.64
C LEU A 219 -25.65 31.87 26.18
N MET A 220 -25.54 32.32 24.94
CA MET A 220 -26.39 33.38 24.40
C MET A 220 -27.86 32.94 24.26
N LEU A 221 -28.12 31.68 23.90
CA LEU A 221 -29.47 31.11 23.88
C LEU A 221 -30.04 31.01 25.31
N LEU A 222 -29.25 30.58 26.28
CA LEU A 222 -29.68 30.54 27.70
C LEU A 222 -30.01 31.94 28.22
N LEU A 223 -29.16 32.93 27.97
CA LEU A 223 -29.42 34.33 28.34
C LEU A 223 -30.69 34.87 27.68
N ARG A 224 -30.94 34.50 26.43
CA ARG A 224 -32.17 34.85 25.71
C ARG A 224 -33.41 34.26 26.38
N ILE A 225 -33.37 32.98 26.76
CA ILE A 225 -34.46 32.29 27.47
C ILE A 225 -34.72 32.94 28.84
N LEU A 226 -33.66 33.40 29.52
CA LEU A 226 -33.75 34.10 30.81
C LEU A 226 -34.17 35.59 30.68
N GLY A 227 -34.57 36.05 29.49
CA GLY A 227 -35.11 37.39 29.26
C GLY A 227 -34.07 38.48 28.96
N CYS A 228 -32.78 38.13 28.86
CA CYS A 228 -31.74 39.08 28.46
C CYS A 228 -31.72 39.21 26.93
N LEU A 229 -32.35 40.27 26.40
CA LEU A 229 -32.49 40.48 24.96
C LEU A 229 -31.21 41.03 24.30
N ASN A 230 -30.43 41.81 25.05
CA ASN A 230 -29.17 42.42 24.60
C ASN A 230 -28.09 42.27 25.67
N LEU A 231 -26.84 42.11 25.26
CA LEU A 231 -25.69 42.02 26.17
C LEU A 231 -25.46 43.34 26.92
N PRO A 232 -25.40 43.34 28.27
CA PRO A 232 -25.35 44.56 29.09
C PRO A 232 -24.18 45.51 28.80
N MET A 233 -23.04 44.99 28.33
CA MET A 233 -21.83 45.80 28.07
C MET A 233 -21.57 46.10 26.59
N LEU A 234 -22.09 45.30 25.68
CA LEU A 234 -21.77 45.38 24.24
C LEU A 234 -22.96 45.83 23.39
N GLY A 235 -24.18 45.83 23.95
CA GLY A 235 -25.41 46.21 23.23
C GLY A 235 -25.85 45.24 22.13
N PHE A 236 -25.11 44.14 21.90
CA PHE A 236 -25.46 43.16 20.87
C PHE A 236 -26.67 42.32 21.28
N SER A 237 -27.54 42.01 20.30
CA SER A 237 -28.68 41.11 20.48
C SER A 237 -28.21 39.69 20.78
N THR A 238 -28.68 39.13 21.89
CA THR A 238 -28.31 37.76 22.31
C THR A 238 -28.71 36.73 21.26
N LEU A 239 -29.82 36.92 20.54
CA LEU A 239 -30.25 36.03 19.47
C LEU A 239 -29.29 36.08 18.27
N TRP A 240 -28.94 37.28 17.79
CA TRP A 240 -28.05 37.40 16.63
C TRP A 240 -26.63 36.94 16.95
N THR A 241 -26.13 37.22 18.15
CA THR A 241 -24.85 36.68 18.61
C THR A 241 -24.88 35.14 18.66
N ALA A 242 -25.98 34.54 19.15
CA ALA A 242 -26.14 33.08 19.14
C ALA A 242 -26.14 32.51 17.71
N VAL A 243 -26.86 33.14 16.78
CA VAL A 243 -26.94 32.74 15.36
C VAL A 243 -25.56 32.81 14.71
N VAL A 244 -24.86 33.94 14.84
CA VAL A 244 -23.52 34.12 14.27
C VAL A 244 -22.53 33.12 14.87
N ALA A 245 -22.50 32.97 16.19
CA ALA A 245 -21.65 31.99 16.85
C ALA A 245 -21.99 30.56 16.42
N GLY A 246 -23.28 30.25 16.16
CA GLY A 246 -23.73 28.95 15.69
C GLY A 246 -23.25 28.67 14.26
N LEU A 247 -23.33 29.65 13.37
CA LEU A 247 -22.79 29.57 12.02
C LEU A 247 -21.27 29.41 12.01
N VAL A 248 -20.56 30.15 12.87
CA VAL A 248 -19.11 30.01 13.06
C VAL A 248 -18.77 28.61 13.57
N THR A 249 -19.53 28.09 14.53
CA THR A 249 -19.36 26.72 15.05
C THR A 249 -19.50 25.69 13.94
N ALA A 250 -20.57 25.78 13.12
CA ALA A 250 -20.79 24.88 12.01
C ALA A 250 -19.67 24.94 10.97
N GLY A 251 -19.24 26.16 10.60
CA GLY A 251 -18.11 26.38 9.70
C GLY A 251 -16.79 25.81 10.24
N ALA A 252 -16.48 26.07 11.51
CA ALA A 252 -15.28 25.56 12.18
C ALA A 252 -15.30 24.04 12.30
N ALA A 253 -16.46 23.43 12.56
CA ALA A 253 -16.61 21.97 12.61
C ALA A 253 -16.38 21.34 11.24
N MET A 254 -16.98 21.88 10.17
CA MET A 254 -16.75 21.42 8.80
C MET A 254 -15.28 21.56 8.39
N PHE A 255 -14.66 22.70 8.71
CA PHE A 255 -13.23 22.92 8.46
C PHE A 255 -12.36 21.92 9.22
N SER A 256 -12.62 21.72 10.51
CA SER A 256 -11.85 20.80 11.36
C SER A 256 -11.95 19.36 10.87
N LEU A 257 -13.15 18.93 10.46
CA LEU A 257 -13.37 17.61 9.86
C LEU A 257 -12.61 17.48 8.53
N GLY A 258 -12.74 18.46 7.64
CA GLY A 258 -12.04 18.47 6.36
C GLY A 258 -10.51 18.50 6.51
N TYR A 259 -10.01 19.25 7.49
CA TYR A 259 -8.59 19.27 7.85
C TYR A 259 -8.13 17.90 8.37
N ALA A 260 -8.90 17.28 9.29
CA ALA A 260 -8.56 15.98 9.84
C ALA A 260 -8.47 14.90 8.76
N LEU A 261 -9.46 14.84 7.86
CA LEU A 261 -9.47 13.91 6.72
C LEU A 261 -8.28 14.15 5.78
N ARG A 262 -8.01 15.41 5.42
CA ARG A 262 -6.87 15.76 4.55
C ARG A 262 -5.52 15.48 5.20
N ASN A 263 -5.41 15.63 6.52
CA ASN A 263 -4.19 15.37 7.26
C ASN A 263 -3.94 13.86 7.41
N GLY A 264 -4.99 13.08 7.67
CA GLY A 264 -4.92 11.62 7.72
C GLY A 264 -4.65 10.97 6.37
N ALA A 265 -5.04 11.61 5.27
CA ALA A 265 -4.77 11.13 3.90
C ALA A 265 -3.38 11.48 3.37
N LYS A 266 -2.51 12.11 4.16
CA LYS A 266 -1.12 12.39 3.76
C LYS A 266 -0.26 11.13 3.98
N PRO A 267 0.64 10.81 3.05
CA PRO A 267 1.58 9.73 3.25
C PRO A 267 2.49 10.02 4.46
N LEU A 268 2.81 8.97 5.19
CA LEU A 268 3.87 8.94 6.18
C LEU A 268 5.23 9.02 5.49
N ALA A 269 6.22 9.54 6.20
CA ALA A 269 7.58 9.59 5.71
C ALA A 269 8.21 8.18 5.70
N PRO A 270 9.06 7.85 4.72
CA PRO A 270 9.78 6.59 4.72
C PRO A 270 10.69 6.46 5.93
N GLY A 271 10.80 5.23 6.46
CA GLY A 271 11.83 4.89 7.43
C GLY A 271 13.21 4.86 6.77
N LYS A 272 14.25 4.88 7.61
CA LYS A 272 15.65 5.06 7.18
C LYS A 272 16.18 3.87 6.37
N TYR A 273 15.63 2.67 6.56
CA TYR A 273 16.14 1.41 5.99
C TYR A 273 15.02 0.55 5.39
N ASP A 274 13.92 1.19 5.00
CA ASP A 274 12.70 0.50 4.58
C ASP A 274 12.78 0.04 3.11
N ASP A 275 13.79 0.48 2.35
CA ASP A 275 14.01 0.04 0.98
C ASP A 275 14.46 -1.44 0.92
N LEU A 276 14.02 -2.17 -0.12
CA LEU A 276 14.30 -3.60 -0.22
C LEU A 276 15.79 -3.94 -0.19
N PRO A 277 16.70 -3.19 -0.86
CA PRO A 277 18.15 -3.42 -0.74
C PRO A 277 18.66 -3.37 0.71
N SER A 278 18.16 -2.44 1.52
CA SER A 278 18.52 -2.34 2.95
C SER A 278 18.01 -3.53 3.75
N VAL A 279 16.77 -3.97 3.52
CA VAL A 279 16.18 -5.16 4.17
C VAL A 279 16.98 -6.42 3.84
N LEU A 280 17.28 -6.65 2.55
CA LEU A 280 18.08 -7.80 2.10
C LEU A 280 19.49 -7.77 2.69
N LYS A 281 20.09 -6.58 2.82
CA LYS A 281 21.40 -6.42 3.44
C LYS A 281 21.36 -6.75 4.93
N ALA A 282 20.30 -6.34 5.63
CA ALA A 282 20.13 -6.64 7.04
C ALA A 282 19.99 -8.16 7.26
N LEU A 283 19.18 -8.85 6.44
CA LEU A 283 19.03 -10.31 6.51
C LEU A 283 20.34 -11.05 6.23
N TYR A 284 21.08 -10.60 5.21
CA TYR A 284 22.41 -11.14 4.90
C TYR A 284 23.37 -10.96 6.08
N THR A 285 23.49 -9.73 6.60
CA THR A 285 24.41 -9.39 7.68
C THR A 285 24.05 -10.12 8.97
N GLN A 286 22.76 -10.31 9.25
CA GLN A 286 22.29 -11.07 10.40
C GLN A 286 22.78 -12.53 10.33
N GLN A 287 22.69 -13.16 9.16
CA GLN A 287 23.13 -14.54 8.97
C GLN A 287 24.66 -14.67 9.07
N THR A 288 25.41 -13.84 8.35
CA THR A 288 26.88 -13.90 8.37
C THR A 288 27.45 -13.53 9.73
N PHE A 289 26.86 -12.55 10.43
CA PHE A 289 27.30 -12.17 11.77
C PHE A 289 26.96 -13.23 12.82
N SER A 290 25.83 -13.94 12.67
CA SER A 290 25.52 -15.09 13.53
C SER A 290 26.57 -16.19 13.37
N ASP A 291 26.95 -16.50 12.13
CA ASP A 291 28.02 -17.48 11.85
C ASP A 291 29.38 -17.01 12.38
N PHE A 292 29.69 -15.72 12.26
CA PHE A 292 30.87 -15.11 12.86
C PHE A 292 30.89 -15.30 14.38
N ILE A 293 29.79 -14.99 15.08
CA ILE A 293 29.71 -15.16 16.54
C ILE A 293 29.93 -16.62 16.94
N VAL A 294 29.30 -17.57 16.23
CA VAL A 294 29.44 -19.00 16.51
C VAL A 294 30.89 -19.46 16.34
N ALA A 295 31.57 -19.01 15.27
CA ALA A 295 32.95 -19.39 14.98
C ALA A 295 33.98 -18.84 15.98
N HIS A 296 33.66 -17.75 16.69
CA HIS A 296 34.61 -17.05 17.57
C HIS A 296 34.27 -17.16 19.07
N GLN A 297 33.43 -18.12 19.46
CA GLN A 297 33.18 -18.39 20.89
C GLN A 297 34.47 -18.83 21.59
N GLY A 298 34.91 -18.08 22.61
CA GLY A 298 36.14 -18.36 23.36
C GLY A 298 37.44 -17.96 22.64
N ALA A 299 37.35 -17.19 21.55
CA ALA A 299 38.53 -16.66 20.86
C ALA A 299 39.30 -15.65 21.74
N ASP A 300 40.61 -15.57 21.51
CA ASP A 300 41.46 -14.53 22.10
C ASP A 300 41.03 -13.13 21.63
N PRO A 301 41.04 -12.09 22.50
CA PRO A 301 40.59 -10.74 22.14
C PRO A 301 41.30 -10.12 20.93
N ASP A 302 42.61 -10.30 20.79
CA ASP A 302 43.37 -9.70 19.69
C ASP A 302 43.02 -10.38 18.38
N LYS A 303 42.83 -11.70 18.42
CA LYS A 303 42.33 -12.48 17.29
C LYS A 303 40.91 -12.08 16.91
N LEU A 304 40.01 -11.93 17.88
CA LEU A 304 38.62 -11.50 17.63
C LEU A 304 38.57 -10.12 16.97
N TYR A 305 39.40 -9.17 17.42
CA TYR A 305 39.46 -7.85 16.82
C TYR A 305 39.95 -7.88 15.36
N ALA A 306 41.01 -8.65 15.08
CA ALA A 306 41.53 -8.81 13.72
C ALA A 306 40.53 -9.50 12.79
N ASP A 307 39.90 -10.58 13.26
CA ASP A 307 38.90 -11.33 12.49
C ASP A 307 37.63 -10.49 12.25
N PHE A 308 37.25 -9.63 13.21
CA PHE A 308 36.14 -8.70 13.01
C PHE A 308 36.46 -7.62 11.96
N ALA A 309 37.71 -7.12 11.92
CA ALA A 309 38.13 -6.20 10.87
C ALA A 309 38.07 -6.87 9.47
N ALA A 310 38.45 -8.14 9.37
CA ALA A 310 38.30 -8.93 8.15
C ALA A 310 36.83 -9.12 7.78
N PHE A 311 35.97 -9.46 8.75
CA PHE A 311 34.52 -9.57 8.57
C PHE A 311 33.90 -8.30 7.98
N LEU A 312 34.25 -7.12 8.53
CA LEU A 312 33.74 -5.84 8.02
C LEU A 312 34.19 -5.57 6.56
N THR A 313 35.40 -5.98 6.22
CA THR A 313 35.97 -5.82 4.87
C THR A 313 35.30 -6.75 3.87
N GLU A 314 35.05 -8.00 4.25
CA GLU A 314 34.42 -9.01 3.41
C GLU A 314 32.94 -8.72 3.18
N HIS A 315 32.19 -8.52 4.26
CA HIS A 315 30.72 -8.43 4.21
C HIS A 315 30.20 -7.02 3.97
N LYS A 316 31.05 -5.99 4.07
CA LYS A 316 30.72 -4.58 3.76
C LYS A 316 29.34 -4.15 4.28
N PRO A 317 29.07 -4.16 5.60
CA PRO A 317 27.71 -3.95 6.12
C PRO A 317 27.06 -2.61 5.71
N GLN A 318 27.86 -1.62 5.32
CA GLN A 318 27.38 -0.32 4.84
C GLN A 318 27.00 -0.31 3.34
N ASP A 319 27.45 -1.30 2.57
CA ASP A 319 27.08 -1.45 1.15
C ASP A 319 25.81 -2.31 1.05
N LYS A 320 24.68 -1.65 0.78
CA LYS A 320 23.37 -2.31 0.67
C LYS A 320 23.19 -3.13 -0.61
N HIS A 321 24.07 -2.97 -1.59
CA HIS A 321 23.92 -3.60 -2.90
C HIS A 321 24.67 -4.92 -3.01
N ALA A 322 25.83 -5.02 -2.36
CA ALA A 322 26.62 -6.25 -2.34
C ALA A 322 27.68 -6.30 -1.21
N PRO A 323 28.05 -7.49 -0.70
CA PRO A 323 27.29 -8.73 -0.84
C PRO A 323 25.97 -8.65 -0.06
N THR A 324 24.91 -9.25 -0.57
CA THR A 324 23.58 -9.20 0.05
C THR A 324 22.74 -10.43 -0.30
N GLN A 325 21.63 -10.64 0.38
CA GLN A 325 20.74 -11.77 0.12
C GLN A 325 19.99 -11.53 -1.20
N THR A 326 19.96 -12.58 -2.03
CA THR A 326 19.14 -12.57 -3.25
C THR A 326 17.65 -12.54 -2.86
N PRO A 327 16.78 -11.78 -3.53
CA PRO A 327 15.35 -11.83 -3.24
C PRO A 327 14.77 -13.24 -3.44
N GLY A 328 13.70 -13.57 -2.72
CA GLY A 328 12.98 -14.84 -2.89
C GLY A 328 13.68 -16.08 -2.33
N VAL A 329 14.74 -15.94 -1.52
CA VAL A 329 15.32 -17.04 -0.73
C VAL A 329 15.16 -16.77 0.77
N ILE A 330 15.19 -17.82 1.59
CA ILE A 330 15.24 -17.68 3.06
C ILE A 330 16.68 -17.52 3.58
N SER A 331 17.63 -18.20 2.94
CA SER A 331 18.99 -18.37 3.46
C SER A 331 20.04 -18.07 2.40
N ILE A 332 21.13 -17.43 2.81
CA ILE A 332 22.31 -17.15 1.97
C ILE A 332 23.10 -18.42 1.62
N ARG A 333 22.82 -19.54 2.30
CA ARG A 333 23.48 -20.84 2.07
C ARG A 333 22.92 -21.59 0.87
N GLU A 334 21.76 -21.17 0.37
CA GLU A 334 21.13 -21.78 -0.80
C GLU A 334 21.88 -21.41 -2.08
N GLN A 335 21.77 -22.26 -3.11
CA GLN A 335 22.36 -21.98 -4.41
C GLN A 335 21.79 -20.68 -4.99
N GLY A 336 22.66 -19.71 -5.28
CA GLY A 336 22.25 -18.37 -5.75
C GLY A 336 21.67 -17.47 -4.65
N GLY A 337 21.77 -17.85 -3.37
CA GLY A 337 21.24 -17.08 -2.24
C GLY A 337 21.99 -15.78 -1.93
N ILE A 338 23.16 -15.55 -2.55
CA ILE A 338 23.97 -14.35 -2.41
C ILE A 338 24.05 -13.63 -3.77
N SER A 339 23.76 -12.33 -3.75
CA SER A 339 24.08 -11.39 -4.82
C SER A 339 25.41 -10.71 -4.48
N ILE A 340 26.38 -10.83 -5.39
CA ILE A 340 27.77 -10.36 -5.25
C ILE A 340 27.99 -9.09 -6.08
#